data_AF-A0A2V8BVW5-F1
#
_entry.id   AF-A0A2V8BVW5-F1
#
_cell.length_a   1.000
_cell.length_b   1.000
_cell.length_c   1.000
_cell.angle_alpha   90.00
_cell.angle_beta   90.00
_cell.angle_gamma   90.00
#
_symmetry.space_group_name_H-M   'P 1'
#
loop_
_entity.id
_entity.type
_entity.pdbx_description
1 polymer ?
#
loop_
_entity_poly.entity_id
_entity_poly.type
_entity_poly.pdbx_seq_one_letter_code
_entity_poly.pdbx_strand_id
1 'polypeptide(L)'
;MVTDETRLPIRYSAFVFDRSFQRRHTVALTGPPIRARVAPDGRRAALTVFERGHSYADAAFSTRTIVLETASGRQLADLEEFTVEKDGVPFKAIDFNFWGVTFARDGDQFYATLKTQGERYLVKGSVDSRRMTVVRPDVECPSLSPD
;
A
#
# COMPACT_ATOMS: atom_id res chain seq x y z
N MET A 1 8.19 33.55 26.70
CA MET A 1 8.97 32.62 25.86
C MET A 1 8.90 31.25 26.53
N VAL A 2 7.98 30.40 26.05
CA VAL A 2 7.96 29.00 26.49
C VAL A 2 8.93 28.26 25.59
N THR A 3 9.95 27.70 26.23
CA THR A 3 11.04 26.91 25.66
C THR A 3 10.51 25.76 24.83
N ASP A 4 11.12 25.59 23.67
CA ASP A 4 11.03 24.46 22.75
C ASP A 4 10.97 23.12 23.51
N GLU A 5 9.75 22.61 23.74
CA GLU A 5 9.56 21.24 24.17
C GLU A 5 10.18 20.36 23.09
N THR A 6 11.21 19.61 23.46
CA THR A 6 11.87 18.62 22.63
C THR A 6 10.86 17.53 22.28
N ARG A 7 9.99 17.80 21.31
CA ARG A 7 9.02 16.83 20.81
C ARG A 7 9.81 15.69 20.22
N LEU A 8 9.79 14.55 20.91
CA LEU A 8 10.32 13.29 20.39
C LEU A 8 9.73 13.08 18.98
N PRO A 9 10.54 12.79 17.96
CA PRO A 9 10.03 12.57 16.62
C PRO A 9 9.05 11.39 16.65
N ILE A 10 7.83 11.60 16.16
CA ILE A 10 6.83 10.54 16.07
C ILE A 10 7.36 9.49 15.09
N ARG A 11 7.50 8.25 15.56
CA ARG A 11 7.92 7.10 14.75
C ARG A 11 6.74 6.16 14.58
N TYR A 12 6.55 5.72 13.35
CA TYR A 12 5.55 4.72 13.01
C TYR A 12 6.25 3.41 12.66
N SER A 13 5.65 2.28 13.03
CA SER A 13 6.22 0.97 12.77
C SER A 13 5.14 -0.08 12.53
N ALA A 14 5.47 -1.07 11.71
CA ALA A 14 4.75 -2.33 11.60
C ALA A 14 5.58 -3.44 12.24
N PHE A 15 4.88 -4.43 12.81
CA PHE A 15 5.50 -5.58 13.44
C PHE A 15 5.05 -6.85 12.74
N VAL A 16 5.99 -7.72 12.40
CA VAL A 16 5.70 -9.05 11.84
C VAL A 16 5.88 -10.09 12.94
N PHE A 17 4.84 -10.88 13.17
CA PHE A 17 4.84 -11.94 14.18
C PHE A 17 4.91 -13.32 13.53
N ASP A 18 5.50 -14.29 14.22
CA ASP A 18 5.41 -15.70 13.84
C ASP A 18 4.15 -16.38 14.39
N ARG A 19 4.04 -17.69 14.14
CA ARG A 19 2.91 -18.52 14.58
C ARG A 19 2.82 -18.69 16.10
N SER A 20 3.90 -18.42 16.82
CA SER A 20 3.98 -18.42 18.29
C SER A 20 3.80 -17.01 18.87
N PHE A 21 3.35 -16.06 18.05
CA PHE A 21 3.14 -14.65 18.41
C PHE A 21 4.42 -13.95 18.89
N GLN A 22 5.59 -14.43 18.46
CA GLN A 22 6.86 -13.75 18.70
C GLN A 22 7.12 -12.75 17.57
N ARG A 23 7.50 -11.52 17.95
CA ARG A 23 7.88 -10.50 16.98
C ARG A 23 9.18 -10.92 16.28
N ARG A 24 9.11 -11.14 14.97
CA ARG A 24 10.28 -11.41 14.12
C ARG A 24 10.92 -10.13 13.63
N HIS A 25 10.10 -9.18 13.16
CA HIS A 25 10.58 -7.99 12.46
C HIS A 25 9.87 -6.73 12.96
N THR A 26 10.60 -5.62 12.90
CA THR A 26 10.08 -4.27 13.04
C THR A 26 10.39 -3.53 11.75
N VAL A 27 9.36 -3.02 11.09
CA VAL A 27 9.50 -2.27 9.83
C VAL A 27 9.14 -0.82 10.10
N ALA A 28 10.08 0.09 9.80
CA ALA A 28 9.84 1.52 9.93
C ALA A 28 8.84 1.99 8.86
N LEU A 29 7.91 2.85 9.25
CA LEU A 29 6.90 3.40 8.36
C LEU A 29 7.09 4.91 8.20
N THR A 30 6.80 5.42 7.01
CA THR A 30 6.96 6.85 6.68
C THR A 30 5.85 7.73 7.25
N GLY A 31 4.74 7.14 7.69
CA GLY A 31 3.62 7.87 8.26
C GLY A 31 2.66 6.99 9.07
N PRO A 32 1.55 7.58 9.56
CA PRO A 32 0.56 6.87 10.34
C PRO A 32 0.01 5.66 9.57
N PRO A 33 0.10 4.43 10.12
CA PRO A 33 -0.45 3.25 9.46
C PRO A 33 -1.97 3.30 9.47
N ILE A 34 -2.58 2.89 8.36
CA ILE A 34 -4.04 2.83 8.23
C ILE A 34 -4.56 1.44 7.87
N ARG A 35 -3.78 0.63 7.15
CA ARG A 35 -4.20 -0.71 6.73
C ARG A 35 -3.02 -1.67 6.70
N ALA A 36 -3.31 -2.92 7.02
CA ALA A 36 -2.40 -4.04 6.81
C ALA A 36 -3.20 -5.23 6.25
N ARG A 37 -2.64 -5.93 5.26
CA ARG A 37 -3.23 -7.15 4.68
C ARG A 37 -2.14 -8.18 4.46
N VAL A 38 -2.34 -9.39 4.95
CA VAL A 38 -1.42 -10.51 4.71
C VAL A 38 -1.98 -11.36 3.55
N ALA A 39 -1.10 -11.85 2.67
CA ALA A 39 -1.46 -12.78 1.62
C ALA A 39 -1.93 -14.13 2.20
N PRO A 40 -2.79 -14.90 1.51
CA PRO A 40 -3.27 -16.19 2.02
C PRO A 40 -2.17 -17.20 2.37
N ASP A 41 -1.04 -17.16 1.65
CA ASP A 41 0.12 -18.01 1.89
C ASP A 41 1.04 -17.50 3.02
N GLY A 42 0.75 -16.31 3.56
CA GLY A 42 1.53 -15.66 4.61
C GLY A 42 2.89 -15.12 4.17
N ARG A 43 3.29 -15.25 2.89
CA ARG A 43 4.64 -14.87 2.41
C ARG A 43 4.80 -13.37 2.21
N ARG A 44 3.69 -12.68 1.91
CA ARG A 44 3.67 -11.24 1.64
C ARG A 44 2.65 -10.51 2.51
N ALA A 45 2.93 -9.24 2.78
CA ALA A 45 1.99 -8.34 3.43
C ALA A 45 1.99 -6.97 2.75
N ALA A 46 0.81 -6.39 2.52
CA ALA A 46 0.64 -5.02 2.09
C ALA A 46 0.40 -4.11 3.31
N LEU A 47 1.04 -2.95 3.33
CA LEU A 47 0.88 -1.93 4.36
C LEU A 47 0.57 -0.61 3.69
N THR A 48 -0.50 0.06 4.13
CA THR A 48 -0.84 1.42 3.70
C THR A 48 -0.66 2.39 4.85
N VAL A 49 0.01 3.50 4.59
CA VAL A 49 0.21 4.62 5.51
C VAL A 49 -0.34 5.90 4.91
N PHE A 50 -0.68 6.88 5.75
CA PHE A 50 -0.84 8.25 5.27
C PHE A 50 0.51 8.89 4.99
N GLU A 51 0.61 9.62 3.90
CA GLU A 51 1.69 10.55 3.64
C GLU A 51 1.18 12.00 3.63
N ARG A 52 2.04 12.92 4.06
CA ARG A 52 1.76 14.35 3.95
C ARG A 52 2.09 14.78 2.54
N GLY A 53 1.09 15.28 1.80
CA GLY A 53 1.22 15.64 0.40
C GLY A 53 2.29 16.71 0.14
N HIS A 54 2.99 16.56 -0.99
CA HIS A 54 3.89 17.56 -1.54
C HIS A 54 3.13 18.60 -2.37
N SER A 55 2.31 19.47 -1.76
CA SER A 55 1.93 20.76 -2.36
C SER A 55 1.12 21.59 -1.35
N TYR A 56 1.40 22.90 -1.30
CA TYR A 56 0.63 23.87 -0.51
C TYR A 56 -0.84 24.01 -0.96
N ALA A 57 -1.21 23.50 -2.13
CA ALA A 57 -2.51 23.73 -2.75
C ALA A 57 -3.60 22.70 -2.40
N ASP A 58 -3.26 21.53 -1.87
CA ASP A 58 -4.24 20.50 -1.53
C ASP A 58 -4.00 19.97 -0.12
N ALA A 59 -4.92 20.27 0.80
CA ALA A 59 -5.00 19.68 2.13
C ALA A 59 -5.43 18.19 2.11
N ALA A 60 -5.24 17.50 0.99
CA ALA A 60 -5.64 16.11 0.80
C ALA A 60 -4.49 15.19 1.23
N PHE A 61 -4.74 14.33 2.21
CA PHE A 61 -3.81 13.26 2.56
C PHE A 61 -3.65 12.30 1.38
N SER A 62 -2.42 12.06 0.95
CA SER A 62 -2.09 10.93 0.08
C SER A 62 -1.81 9.70 0.95
N THR A 63 -1.79 8.55 0.31
CA THR A 63 -1.41 7.29 0.96
C THR A 63 -0.23 6.67 0.25
N ARG A 64 0.62 5.97 0.99
CA ARG A 64 1.66 5.13 0.40
C ARG A 64 1.36 3.69 0.74
N THR A 65 1.38 2.82 -0.28
CA THR A 65 1.17 1.38 -0.08
C THR A 65 2.39 0.59 -0.54
N ILE A 66 3.02 -0.08 0.42
CA ILE A 66 4.17 -0.97 0.19
C ILE A 66 3.77 -2.43 0.34
N VAL A 67 4.51 -3.33 -0.31
CA VAL A 67 4.44 -4.77 -0.09
C VAL A 67 5.76 -5.25 0.52
N LEU A 68 5.66 -6.08 1.55
CA LEU A 68 6.78 -6.67 2.28
C LEU A 68 6.81 -8.19 2.09
N GLU A 69 8.00 -8.77 2.17
CA GLU A 69 8.22 -10.19 2.43
C GLU A 69 8.21 -10.43 3.93
N THR A 70 7.27 -11.24 4.42
CA THR A 70 7.06 -11.43 5.88
C THR A 70 8.20 -12.21 6.53
N ALA A 71 8.86 -13.11 5.79
CA ALA A 71 9.95 -13.93 6.32
C ALA A 71 11.18 -13.11 6.70
N SER A 72 11.47 -12.05 5.93
CA SER A 72 12.66 -11.21 6.08
C SER A 72 12.36 -9.78 6.57
N GLY A 73 11.10 -9.35 6.53
CA GLY A 73 10.71 -7.96 6.77
C GLY A 73 11.10 -7.00 5.64
N ARG A 74 11.65 -7.51 4.53
CA ARG A 74 12.15 -6.70 3.42
C ARG A 74 11.01 -6.12 2.61
N GLN A 75 11.11 -4.85 2.24
CA GLN A 75 10.21 -4.25 1.25
C GLN A 75 10.48 -4.84 -0.14
N LEU A 76 9.44 -5.41 -0.74
CA LEU A 76 9.43 -5.95 -2.09
C LEU A 76 9.12 -4.88 -3.14
N ALA A 77 8.18 -4.01 -2.80
CA ALA A 77 7.54 -3.12 -3.74
C ALA A 77 6.94 -1.89 -3.05
N ASP A 78 6.89 -0.81 -3.81
CA ASP A 78 6.01 0.33 -3.61
C ASP A 78 5.07 0.39 -4.82
N LEU A 79 3.76 0.45 -4.58
CA LEU A 79 2.77 0.39 -5.67
C LEU A 79 2.84 1.62 -6.59
N GLU A 80 3.36 2.74 -6.12
CA GLU A 80 3.58 3.93 -6.96
C GLU A 80 4.66 3.71 -8.03
N GLU A 81 5.55 2.72 -7.86
CA GLU A 81 6.59 2.37 -8.84
C GLU A 81 6.09 1.46 -9.96
N PHE A 82 4.86 0.96 -9.86
CA PHE A 82 4.37 -0.08 -10.77
C PHE A 82 3.93 0.54 -12.09
N THR A 83 4.12 -0.21 -13.18
CA THR A 83 3.53 0.16 -14.46
C THR A 83 2.03 -0.15 -14.42
N VAL A 84 1.20 0.86 -14.65
CA VAL A 84 -0.26 0.69 -14.77
C VAL A 84 -0.65 0.73 -16.23
N GLU A 85 -1.56 -0.15 -16.64
CA GLU A 85 -2.18 -0.16 -17.95
C GLU A 85 -3.70 0.06 -17.81
N LYS A 86 -4.29 0.83 -18.73
CA LYS A 86 -5.74 1.01 -18.86
C LYS A 86 -6.08 0.76 -20.32
N ASP A 87 -7.02 -0.16 -20.56
CA ASP A 87 -7.44 -0.55 -21.92
C ASP A 87 -6.26 -1.00 -22.81
N GLY A 88 -5.27 -1.68 -22.22
CA GLY A 88 -4.07 -2.17 -22.91
C GLY A 88 -3.01 -1.12 -23.21
N VAL A 89 -3.20 0.13 -22.75
CA VAL A 89 -2.27 1.24 -22.98
C VAL A 89 -1.64 1.68 -21.65
N PRO A 90 -0.32 2.03 -21.62
CA PRO A 90 0.30 2.59 -20.42
C PRO A 90 -0.48 3.79 -19.89
N PHE A 91 -0.81 3.74 -18.61
CA PHE A 91 -1.60 4.73 -17.91
C PHE A 91 -0.79 5.28 -16.73
N LYS A 92 -0.61 6.60 -16.68
CA LYS A 92 0.14 7.27 -15.61
C LYS A 92 -0.40 8.67 -15.39
N ALA A 93 -0.52 9.06 -14.13
CA ALA A 93 -0.77 10.44 -13.74
C ALA A 93 0.03 10.78 -12.47
N ILE A 94 0.30 12.07 -12.27
CA ILE A 94 1.10 12.58 -11.14
C ILE A 94 0.39 12.38 -9.79
N ASP A 95 -0.93 12.24 -9.80
CA ASP A 95 -1.79 12.14 -8.63
C ASP A 95 -2.27 10.71 -8.35
N PHE A 96 -1.59 9.70 -8.92
CA PHE A 96 -1.88 8.29 -8.63
C PHE A 96 -1.77 8.03 -7.13
N ASN A 97 -2.83 7.50 -6.55
CA ASN A 97 -2.84 7.12 -5.16
C ASN A 97 -3.46 5.73 -4.95
N PHE A 98 -2.76 4.86 -4.20
CA PHE A 98 -3.12 3.45 -4.08
C PHE A 98 -3.41 3.05 -2.63
N TRP A 99 -4.52 2.33 -2.41
CA TRP A 99 -4.86 1.73 -1.11
C TRP A 99 -5.75 0.50 -1.25
N GLY A 100 -6.07 -0.13 -0.11
CA GLY A 100 -7.08 -1.18 -0.05
C GLY A 100 -6.66 -2.46 -0.79
N VAL A 101 -5.43 -2.92 -0.55
CA VAL A 101 -4.93 -4.14 -1.18
C VAL A 101 -5.63 -5.38 -0.62
N THR A 102 -6.02 -6.29 -1.52
CA THR A 102 -6.37 -7.68 -1.21
C THR A 102 -5.62 -8.63 -2.13
N PHE A 103 -4.96 -9.64 -1.58
CA PHE A 103 -4.24 -10.65 -2.35
C PHE A 103 -5.18 -11.75 -2.84
N ALA A 104 -4.89 -12.26 -4.04
CA ALA A 104 -5.44 -13.50 -4.55
C ALA A 104 -4.78 -14.71 -3.87
N ARG A 105 -5.29 -15.90 -4.20
CA ARG A 105 -4.88 -17.16 -3.57
C ARG A 105 -3.40 -17.51 -3.74
N ASP A 106 -2.78 -17.08 -4.83
CA ASP A 106 -1.38 -17.33 -5.14
C ASP A 106 -0.39 -16.45 -4.35
N GLY A 107 -0.88 -15.42 -3.66
CA GLY A 107 -0.07 -14.46 -2.90
C GLY A 107 0.74 -13.48 -3.76
N ASP A 108 0.69 -13.58 -5.10
CA ASP A 108 1.34 -12.64 -6.02
C ASP A 108 0.36 -11.69 -6.66
N GLN A 109 -0.75 -12.22 -7.18
CA GLN A 109 -1.80 -11.40 -7.73
C GLN A 109 -2.52 -10.67 -6.60
N PHE A 110 -2.88 -9.42 -6.86
CA PHE A 110 -3.65 -8.61 -5.92
C PHE A 110 -4.64 -7.72 -6.64
N TYR A 111 -5.59 -7.20 -5.88
CA TYR A 111 -6.43 -6.08 -6.27
C TYR A 111 -6.20 -4.92 -5.32
N ALA A 112 -6.31 -3.71 -5.83
CA ALA A 112 -6.22 -2.48 -5.05
C ALA A 112 -7.15 -1.42 -5.63
N THR A 113 -7.36 -0.36 -4.85
CA THR A 113 -7.92 0.89 -5.36
C THR A 113 -6.79 1.77 -5.88
N LEU A 114 -6.99 2.32 -7.07
CA LEU A 114 -6.24 3.47 -7.61
C LEU A 114 -7.19 4.67 -7.65
N LYS A 115 -6.79 5.80 -7.09
CA LYS A 115 -7.45 7.10 -7.33
C LYS A 115 -6.56 8.01 -8.14
N THR A 116 -7.16 8.70 -9.09
CA THR A 116 -6.52 9.71 -9.95
C THR A 116 -7.61 10.53 -10.63
N GLN A 117 -7.36 11.82 -10.82
CA GLN A 117 -8.25 12.77 -11.49
C GLN A 117 -9.67 12.80 -10.89
N GLY A 118 -9.78 12.63 -9.56
CA GLY A 118 -11.06 12.56 -8.85
C GLY A 118 -11.79 11.22 -8.97
N GLU A 119 -11.33 10.32 -9.83
CA GLU A 119 -11.93 9.02 -10.10
C GLU A 119 -11.26 7.91 -9.29
N ARG A 120 -12.00 6.83 -9.04
CA ARG A 120 -11.49 5.60 -8.41
C ARG A 120 -11.57 4.44 -9.38
N TYR A 121 -10.59 3.55 -9.32
CA TYR A 121 -10.48 2.37 -10.16
C TYR A 121 -10.13 1.15 -9.32
N LEU A 122 -10.72 0.02 -9.67
CA LEU A 122 -10.18 -1.28 -9.31
C LEU A 122 -9.01 -1.58 -10.24
N VAL A 123 -7.84 -1.85 -9.67
CA VAL A 123 -6.69 -2.40 -10.39
C VAL A 123 -6.44 -3.84 -9.97
N LYS A 124 -6.05 -4.69 -10.93
CA LYS A 124 -5.47 -6.01 -10.69
C LYS A 124 -3.97 -5.94 -10.96
N GLY A 125 -3.13 -6.39 -10.03
CA GLY A 125 -1.68 -6.37 -10.19
C GLY A 125 -1.00 -7.68 -9.84
N SER A 126 0.29 -7.73 -10.14
CA SER A 126 1.26 -8.75 -9.70
C SER A 126 2.44 -8.03 -9.06
N VAL A 127 2.83 -8.49 -7.87
CA VAL A 127 3.99 -7.94 -7.16
C VAL A 127 5.28 -8.27 -7.90
N ASP A 128 5.40 -9.49 -8.42
CA ASP A 128 6.61 -9.98 -9.08
C ASP A 128 6.85 -9.31 -10.44
N SER A 129 5.80 -9.12 -11.23
CA SER A 129 5.92 -8.44 -12.53
C SER A 129 5.94 -6.91 -12.40
N ARG A 130 5.64 -6.35 -11.22
CA ARG A 130 5.50 -4.89 -10.97
C ARG A 130 4.56 -4.19 -11.95
N ARG A 131 3.45 -4.85 -12.28
CA ARG A 131 2.42 -4.34 -13.20
C ARG A 131 1.05 -4.38 -12.58
N MET A 132 0.21 -3.44 -13.01
CA MET A 132 -1.21 -3.34 -12.68
C MET A 132 -2.01 -3.04 -13.94
N THR A 133 -3.23 -3.56 -14.02
CA THR A 133 -4.19 -3.25 -15.08
C THR A 133 -5.48 -2.75 -14.44
N VAL A 134 -6.03 -1.67 -14.97
CA VAL A 134 -7.36 -1.17 -14.59
C VAL A 134 -8.41 -2.19 -15.03
N VAL A 135 -9.24 -2.62 -14.09
CA VAL A 135 -10.30 -3.63 -14.32
C VAL A 135 -11.65 -2.97 -14.49
N ARG A 136 -11.98 -1.99 -13.65
CA ARG A 136 -13.26 -1.26 -13.69
C ARG A 136 -13.18 0.07 -12.91
N PRO A 137 -13.98 1.07 -13.27
CA PRO A 137 -14.12 2.30 -12.49
C PRO A 137 -15.00 2.09 -11.25
N ASP A 138 -15.03 3.12 -10.40
CA ASP A 138 -15.91 3.29 -9.24
C ASP A 138 -15.86 2.11 -8.24
N VAL A 139 -14.64 1.76 -7.82
CA VAL A 139 -14.41 0.75 -6.79
C VAL A 139 -13.46 1.28 -5.73
N GLU A 140 -13.85 1.09 -4.47
CA GLU A 140 -13.00 1.37 -3.33
C GLU A 140 -12.90 0.15 -2.41
N CYS A 141 -11.74 -0.05 -1.78
CA CYS A 141 -11.54 -1.05 -0.73
C CYS A 141 -11.92 -2.48 -1.14
N PRO A 142 -11.37 -3.03 -2.24
CA PRO A 142 -11.73 -4.37 -2.68
C PRO A 142 -11.42 -5.42 -1.62
N SER A 143 -12.25 -6.44 -1.59
CA SER A 143 -12.01 -7.67 -0.84
C SER A 143 -12.21 -8.86 -1.76
N LEU A 144 -11.43 -9.91 -1.55
CA LEU A 144 -11.63 -11.20 -2.20
C LEU A 144 -12.13 -12.19 -1.16
N SER A 145 -13.12 -12.98 -1.56
CA SER A 145 -13.56 -14.15 -0.80
C SER A 145 -12.40 -15.15 -0.72
N PRO A 146 -12.23 -15.85 0.42
CA PRO A 146 -11.17 -16.83 0.59
C PRO A 146 -11.40 -18.15 -0.20
N ASP A 147 -12.60 -18.37 -0.73
CA ASP A 147 -13.08 -19.56 -1.44
C ASP A 147 -13.27 -19.37 -2.96
#